data_AF-A0A2V8CKK1-F1
#
_entry.id   AF-A0A2V8CKK1-F1
#
_cell.length_a   1.000
_cell.length_b   1.000
_cell.length_c   1.000
_cell.angle_alpha   90.00
_cell.angle_beta   90.00
_cell.angle_gamma   90.00
#
_symmetry.space_group_name_H-M   'P 1'
#
loop_
_entity.id
_entity.type
_entity.pdbx_description
1 polymer ?
#
loop_
_entity_poly.entity_id
_entity_poly.type
_entity_poly.pdbx_seq_one_letter_code
_entity_poly.pdbx_strand_id
1 'polypeptide(L)'
;MAVEFSATARRLGIFSAVGVVVLGVAYAVTLAVGFLSLKSPRQPIDDPMFSILEVLIIVMMPVMVALMVAVHSWAPPHAKTLSLTAVVFMGLLAGVTCSCTLSS
;
A
#
# COMPACT_ATOMS: atom_id res chain seq x y z
N MET A 1 -30.03 -8.69 0.47
CA MET A 1 -28.79 -8.80 1.26
C MET A 1 -27.54 -9.10 0.40
N ALA A 2 -27.60 -9.97 -0.63
CA ALA A 2 -26.43 -10.26 -1.49
C ALA A 2 -25.98 -9.10 -2.42
N VAL A 3 -26.92 -8.27 -2.91
CA VAL A 3 -26.63 -7.15 -3.83
C VAL A 3 -25.89 -5.98 -3.14
N GLU A 4 -26.24 -5.68 -1.88
CA GLU A 4 -25.54 -4.65 -1.10
C GLU A 4 -24.11 -5.04 -0.74
N PHE A 5 -23.87 -6.30 -0.39
CA PHE A 5 -22.52 -6.81 -0.11
C PHE A 5 -21.58 -6.62 -1.32
N SER A 6 -22.09 -6.87 -2.53
CA SER A 6 -21.36 -6.61 -3.77
C SER A 6 -21.08 -5.12 -3.99
N ALA A 7 -22.04 -4.24 -3.70
CA ALA A 7 -21.87 -2.80 -3.85
C ALA A 7 -20.84 -2.20 -2.87
N THR A 8 -20.87 -2.62 -1.61
CA THR A 8 -19.88 -2.20 -0.60
C THR A 8 -18.48 -2.71 -0.93
N ALA A 9 -18.36 -3.99 -1.31
CA ALA A 9 -17.10 -4.59 -1.75
C ALA A 9 -16.53 -3.86 -2.99
N ARG A 10 -17.40 -3.51 -3.95
CA ARG A 10 -17.02 -2.74 -5.14
C ARG A 10 -16.48 -1.36 -4.79
N ARG A 11 -17.18 -0.63 -3.92
CA ARG A 11 -16.75 0.70 -3.48
C ARG A 11 -15.42 0.61 -2.75
N LEU A 12 -15.28 -0.31 -1.80
CA LEU A 12 -14.03 -0.54 -1.08
C LEU A 12 -12.87 -0.84 -2.05
N GLY A 13 -13.09 -1.73 -3.03
CA GLY A 13 -12.09 -2.05 -4.05
C GLY A 13 -11.69 -0.86 -4.91
N ILE A 14 -12.66 -0.06 -5.37
CA ILE A 14 -12.37 1.15 -6.16
C ILE A 14 -11.62 2.19 -5.31
N PHE A 15 -12.10 2.49 -4.10
CA PHE A 15 -11.47 3.48 -3.23
C PHE A 15 -10.05 3.07 -2.84
N SER A 16 -9.84 1.82 -2.48
CA SER A 16 -8.51 1.31 -2.14
C SER A 16 -7.58 1.29 -3.35
N ALA A 17 -8.05 0.87 -4.53
CA ALA A 17 -7.24 0.89 -5.75
C ALA A 17 -6.83 2.32 -6.15
N VAL A 18 -7.77 3.27 -6.13
CA VAL A 18 -7.47 4.68 -6.37
C VAL A 18 -6.50 5.21 -5.32
N GLY A 19 -6.69 4.85 -4.04
CA GLY A 19 -5.77 5.20 -2.96
C GLY A 19 -4.35 4.71 -3.21
N VAL A 20 -4.17 3.43 -3.60
CA VAL A 20 -2.85 2.87 -3.94
C VAL A 20 -2.21 3.64 -5.10
N VAL A 21 -2.97 3.94 -6.15
CA VAL A 21 -2.44 4.69 -7.31
C VAL A 21 -2.02 6.10 -6.90
N VAL A 22 -2.87 6.84 -6.18
CA VAL A 22 -2.57 8.21 -5.74
C VAL A 22 -1.35 8.23 -4.82
N LEU A 23 -1.31 7.36 -3.81
CA LEU A 23 -0.18 7.25 -2.90
C LEU A 23 1.09 6.80 -3.62
N GLY A 24 0.98 5.87 -4.57
CA GLY A 24 2.10 5.39 -5.38
C GLY A 24 2.70 6.48 -6.25
N VAL A 25 1.86 7.30 -6.89
CA VAL A 25 2.31 8.48 -7.65
C VAL A 25 2.98 9.50 -6.71
N ALA A 26 2.38 9.81 -5.57
CA ALA A 26 2.97 10.71 -4.58
C ALA A 26 4.33 10.21 -4.08
N TYR A 27 4.45 8.91 -3.82
CA TYR A 27 5.70 8.26 -3.43
C TYR A 27 6.76 8.37 -4.54
N ALA A 28 6.41 8.04 -5.77
CA ALA A 28 7.32 8.10 -6.91
C ALA A 28 7.84 9.52 -7.16
N VAL A 29 6.97 10.53 -7.05
CA VAL A 29 7.34 11.94 -7.19
C VAL A 29 8.29 12.36 -6.06
N THR A 30 7.93 12.07 -4.81
CA THR A 30 8.77 12.36 -3.63
C THR A 30 10.15 11.72 -3.76
N LEU A 31 10.19 10.47 -4.20
CA LEU A 31 11.44 9.73 -4.40
C LEU A 31 12.30 10.34 -5.51
N ALA A 32 11.68 10.70 -6.65
CA ALA A 32 12.38 11.37 -7.74
C ALA A 32 12.96 12.72 -7.32
N VAL A 33 12.19 13.53 -6.57
CA VAL A 33 12.67 14.80 -6.02
C VAL A 33 13.82 14.58 -5.02
N GLY A 34 13.71 13.55 -4.18
CA GLY A 34 14.77 13.15 -3.24
C GLY A 34 16.07 12.81 -3.97
N PHE A 35 16.00 12.02 -5.03
CA PHE A 35 17.17 11.69 -5.85
C PHE A 35 17.75 12.91 -6.58
N LEU A 36 16.90 13.80 -7.12
CA LEU A 36 17.35 15.03 -7.77
C LEU A 36 18.02 16.02 -6.81
N SER A 37 17.71 15.92 -5.52
CA SER A 37 18.29 16.79 -4.48
C SER A 37 19.68 16.33 -4.02
N LEU A 38 20.12 15.12 -4.41
CA LEU A 38 21.42 14.58 -4.01
C LEU A 38 22.57 15.32 -4.70
N LYS A 39 23.56 15.76 -3.91
CA LYS A 39 24.80 16.35 -4.45
C LYS A 39 25.77 15.29 -4.98
N SER A 40 25.61 14.04 -4.57
CA SER A 40 26.42 12.91 -5.01
C SER A 40 25.56 11.65 -5.02
N PRO A 41 25.69 10.75 -6.03
CA PRO A 41 24.92 9.50 -6.10
C PRO A 41 25.14 8.54 -4.92
N ARG A 42 26.20 8.76 -4.12
CA ARG A 42 26.51 7.94 -2.94
C ARG A 42 25.97 8.52 -1.64
N GLN A 43 25.38 9.71 -1.68
CA GLN A 43 24.76 10.29 -0.49
C GLN A 43 23.36 9.70 -0.30
N PRO A 44 22.99 9.35 0.94
CA PRO A 44 21.61 8.99 1.24
C PRO A 44 20.69 10.19 1.03
N ILE A 45 19.41 9.91 0.75
CA ILE A 45 18.37 10.94 0.77
C ILE A 45 18.23 11.41 2.22
N ASP A 46 18.42 12.70 2.43
CA ASP A 46 18.38 13.31 3.76
C ASP A 46 16.99 13.89 4.05
N ASP A 47 16.80 14.37 5.28
CA ASP A 47 15.56 15.04 5.66
C ASP A 47 15.37 16.36 4.91
N PRO A 48 14.11 16.73 4.58
CA PRO A 48 12.85 16.14 5.02
C PRO A 48 12.28 15.05 4.10
N MET A 49 12.93 14.76 2.97
CA MET A 49 12.35 13.91 1.93
C MET A 49 12.24 12.46 2.38
N PHE A 50 13.22 11.99 3.17
CA PHE A 50 13.21 10.68 3.79
C PHE A 50 11.97 10.50 4.68
N SER A 51 11.75 11.40 5.64
CA SER A 51 10.56 11.40 6.51
C SER A 51 9.23 11.37 5.74
N ILE A 52 9.11 12.10 4.62
CA ILE A 52 7.89 12.09 3.79
C ILE A 52 7.66 10.71 3.15
N LEU A 53 8.72 10.06 2.65
CA LEU A 53 8.64 8.73 2.06
C LEU A 53 8.16 7.68 3.08
N GLU A 54 8.62 7.78 4.32
CA GLU A 54 8.22 6.90 5.41
C GLU A 54 6.73 7.02 5.74
N VAL A 55 6.23 8.25 5.88
CA VAL A 55 4.80 8.49 6.13
C VAL A 55 3.96 7.96 4.97
N LEU A 56 4.39 8.19 3.73
CA LEU A 56 3.70 7.65 2.55
C LEU A 56 3.66 6.12 2.56
N ILE A 57 4.75 5.45 2.93
CA ILE A 57 4.81 3.99 3.07
C ILE A 57 3.85 3.52 4.16
N ILE A 58 3.90 4.12 5.35
CA ILE A 58 3.05 3.73 6.49
C ILE A 58 1.57 3.85 6.13
N VAL A 59 1.18 4.88 5.39
CA VAL A 59 -0.22 5.07 4.93
C VAL A 59 -0.57 4.13 3.77
N MET A 60 0.37 3.81 2.88
CA MET A 60 0.13 2.93 1.74
C MET A 60 -0.12 1.47 2.16
N MET A 61 0.58 0.99 3.19
CA MET A 61 0.45 -0.39 3.70
C MET A 61 -1.00 -0.79 4.05
N PRO A 62 -1.75 -0.07 4.90
CA PRO A 62 -3.14 -0.42 5.21
C PRO A 62 -4.08 -0.29 4.01
N VAL A 63 -3.81 0.65 3.08
CA VAL A 63 -4.61 0.80 1.85
C VAL A 63 -4.44 -0.42 0.93
N MET A 64 -3.22 -0.96 0.82
CA MET A 64 -2.97 -2.18 0.06
C MET A 64 -3.59 -3.43 0.72
N VAL A 65 -3.59 -3.52 2.05
CA VAL A 65 -4.32 -4.59 2.75
C VAL A 65 -5.82 -4.49 2.48
N ALA A 66 -6.40 -3.28 2.54
CA ALA A 66 -7.81 -3.07 2.20
C ALA A 66 -8.13 -3.46 0.74
N LEU A 67 -7.22 -3.18 -0.20
CA LEU A 67 -7.33 -3.63 -1.59
C LEU A 67 -7.33 -5.16 -1.69
N MET A 68 -6.43 -5.86 -1.00
CA MET A 68 -6.39 -7.32 -1.00
C MET A 68 -7.64 -7.94 -0.38
N VAL A 69 -8.21 -7.33 0.65
CA VAL A 69 -9.51 -7.75 1.23
C VAL A 69 -10.63 -7.57 0.19
N ALA A 70 -10.63 -6.46 -0.55
CA ALA A 70 -11.61 -6.25 -1.62
C ALA A 70 -11.46 -7.29 -2.74
N VAL A 71 -10.23 -7.61 -3.16
CA VAL A 71 -9.95 -8.68 -4.14
C VAL A 71 -10.45 -10.02 -3.61
N HIS A 72 -10.20 -10.34 -2.34
CA HIS A 72 -10.68 -11.57 -1.72
C HIS A 72 -12.20 -11.72 -1.74
N SER A 73 -12.92 -10.62 -1.55
CA SER A 73 -14.39 -10.64 -1.59
C SER A 73 -14.96 -10.99 -2.98
N TRP A 74 -14.17 -10.80 -4.05
CA TRP A 74 -14.55 -11.10 -5.43
C TRP A 74 -13.93 -12.42 -5.94
N ALA A 75 -13.09 -13.08 -5.14
CA ALA A 75 -12.45 -14.33 -5.53
C ALA A 75 -13.47 -15.46 -5.68
N PRO A 76 -13.39 -16.27 -6.76
CA PRO A 76 -14.27 -17.41 -6.93
C PRO A 76 -14.02 -18.47 -5.84
N PRO A 77 -15.00 -19.32 -5.50
CA PRO A 77 -14.89 -20.26 -4.37
C PRO A 77 -13.65 -21.16 -4.41
N HIS A 78 -13.23 -21.59 -5.59
CA HIS A 78 -12.06 -22.45 -5.78
C HIS A 78 -10.72 -21.74 -5.49
N ALA A 79 -10.65 -20.42 -5.64
CA ALA A 79 -9.45 -19.61 -5.38
C ALA A 79 -9.49 -18.90 -4.02
N LYS A 80 -10.57 -19.06 -3.25
CA LYS A 80 -10.81 -18.28 -2.03
C LYS A 80 -9.77 -18.55 -0.95
N THR A 81 -9.34 -19.80 -0.80
CA THR A 81 -8.25 -20.17 0.13
C THR A 81 -6.94 -19.50 -0.26
N LEU A 82 -6.56 -19.54 -1.54
CA LEU A 82 -5.34 -18.89 -2.04
C LEU A 82 -5.40 -17.37 -1.86
N SER A 83 -6.56 -16.77 -2.13
CA SER A 83 -6.76 -15.35 -1.94
C SER A 83 -6.71 -14.94 -0.46
N LEU A 84 -7.23 -15.76 0.46
CA LEU A 84 -7.09 -15.52 1.90
C LEU A 84 -5.62 -15.57 2.32
N THR A 85 -4.86 -16.54 1.81
CA THR A 85 -3.41 -16.63 2.03
C THR A 85 -2.71 -15.35 1.57
N ALA A 86 -3.07 -14.81 0.40
CA ALA A 86 -2.52 -13.54 -0.08
C ALA A 86 -2.82 -12.37 0.86
N VAL A 87 -4.04 -12.28 1.42
CA VAL A 87 -4.40 -11.25 2.42
C VAL A 87 -3.53 -11.36 3.67
N VAL A 88 -3.32 -12.57 4.19
CA VAL A 88 -2.47 -12.80 5.37
C VAL A 88 -1.03 -12.38 5.09
N PHE A 89 -0.45 -12.79 3.96
CA PHE A 89 0.90 -12.39 3.58
C PHE A 89 1.02 -10.87 3.39
N MET A 90 0.00 -10.22 2.80
CA MET A 90 -0.03 -8.77 2.66
C MET A 90 -0.06 -8.07 4.03
N GLY A 91 -0.82 -8.60 4.99
CA GLY A 91 -0.87 -8.09 6.36
C GLY A 91 0.46 -8.25 7.10
N LEU A 92 1.12 -9.41 6.96
CA LEU A 92 2.46 -9.64 7.53
C LEU A 92 3.50 -8.69 6.91
N LEU A 93 3.49 -8.54 5.59
CA LEU A 93 4.35 -7.58 4.89
C LEU A 93 4.13 -6.17 5.41
N ALA A 94 2.88 -5.72 5.48
CA ALA A 94 2.53 -4.41 6.02
C ALA A 94 3.05 -4.22 7.45
N GLY A 95 2.89 -5.21 8.33
CA GLY A 95 3.39 -5.17 9.70
C GLY A 95 4.91 -5.07 9.78
N VAL A 96 5.64 -5.87 8.99
CA VAL A 96 7.10 -5.83 8.93
C VAL A 96 7.58 -4.48 8.37
N THR A 97 7.00 -4.03 7.26
CA THR A 97 7.37 -2.74 6.65
C THR A 97 7.16 -1.59 7.63
N CYS A 98 5.99 -1.49 8.26
CA CYS A 98 5.75 -0.46 9.27
C CYS A 98 6.74 -0.58 10.44
N SER A 99 7.00 -1.79 10.96
CA SER A 99 7.94 -1.96 12.07
C SER A 99 9.36 -1.51 11.72
N CYS A 100 9.84 -1.86 10.52
CA CYS A 100 11.16 -1.43 10.05
C CYS A 100 11.21 0.10 9.85
N THR A 101 10.17 0.68 9.25
CA THR A 101 10.09 2.12 9.01
C THR A 101 10.00 2.91 10.32
N LEU A 102 9.19 2.47 11.29
CA LEU A 102 9.14 3.12 12.62
C LEU A 102 10.45 3.00 13.42
N SER A 103 11.34 2.08 13.05
CA SER A 103 12.64 1.87 13.72
C SER A 103 13.82 2.59 13.07
N SER A 104 13.59 3.26 11.93
CA SER A 104 14.62 4.01 11.18
C SER A 104 14.85 5.39 11.78
#